data_AF-A0A9P6H7B4-F1
#
_entry.id   AF-A0A9P6H7B4-F1
#
_cell.length_a   1.000
_cell.length_b   1.000
_cell.length_c   1.000
_cell.angle_alpha   90.00
_cell.angle_beta   90.00
_cell.angle_gamma   90.00
#
_symmetry.space_group_name_H-M   'P 1'
#
loop_
_entity.id
_entity.type
_entity.pdbx_description
1 polymer ?
#
loop_
_entity_poly.entity_id
_entity_poly.type
_entity_poly.pdbx_seq_one_letter_code
_entity_poly.pdbx_strand_id
1 'polypeptide(L)'
;MTPIMGWLTTLRIFLSSNRLYLNRYLWSSNRPLFATGPSSSTSKFTTEVISCDSNSIHFPLGSDEPSIDSPETLQALHAASYQLKEKKRCVVFPTETVYGLGALALDSDASRRIFTTKNRPPDNPLIVHVSSMTMLRRLLPPDYQIPKHYEVLIKRFWPGPLTLLFPNTAGKVPDIITAGHPTVAIRMPSHPIARALIAVADVPLAAPSANSSGRPSPTRAEHVYDDLKGRVGIILDGGPCSVGLESTVIDGLHVDNNLRVLRPGGITVEDIEKVLAEDLAGSGIPVPKVLVHKRDYKDEDVEQAPTTPGMKYRHYSPTVPVTLLCTRSLPPEDTIPTPPRDYFSSLKKLAKRPATLVKVGVLLPSDSPLRVFAEDVPGVEFHHFPLGSTSDPLTTAQRLFDGFLTLEKMGVDLILIEEVEEDREGLAVMNRVRKAATELRWLR
;
A
#
# COMPACT_ATOMS: atom_id res chain seq x y z
N MET A 1 -75.75 8.02 -0.20
CA MET A 1 -77.12 7.46 -0.24
C MET A 1 -77.00 6.00 -0.65
N THR A 2 -77.43 5.08 0.20
CA THR A 2 -77.66 3.63 -0.07
C THR A 2 -78.96 3.46 -0.89
N PRO A 3 -79.29 2.30 -1.53
CA PRO A 3 -79.27 0.89 -1.02
C PRO A 3 -78.51 -0.11 -1.97
N ILE A 4 -78.21 -1.39 -1.68
CA ILE A 4 -78.88 -2.53 -0.98
C ILE A 4 -80.01 -3.14 -1.87
N MET A 5 -80.16 -4.45 -2.14
CA MET A 5 -79.53 -5.73 -1.68
C MET A 5 -79.15 -6.59 -2.95
N GLY A 6 -78.89 -7.91 -2.97
CA GLY A 6 -78.93 -8.98 -1.95
C GLY A 6 -78.41 -10.34 -2.46
N TRP A 7 -78.31 -11.32 -1.56
CA TRP A 7 -77.66 -12.64 -1.73
C TRP A 7 -78.66 -13.82 -1.72
N LEU A 8 -78.30 -14.97 -2.32
CA LEU A 8 -78.44 -16.34 -1.76
C LEU A 8 -77.74 -17.38 -2.69
N THR A 9 -76.57 -17.94 -2.34
CA THR A 9 -76.33 -19.31 -1.76
C THR A 9 -76.93 -20.48 -2.57
N THR A 10 -76.19 -21.53 -2.98
CA THR A 10 -75.72 -22.65 -2.11
C THR A 10 -74.82 -23.67 -2.84
N LEU A 11 -73.65 -24.03 -2.26
CA LEU A 11 -72.85 -25.31 -2.21
C LEU A 11 -72.81 -26.31 -3.43
N ARG A 12 -71.78 -27.14 -3.70
CA ARG A 12 -70.54 -27.60 -3.00
C ARG A 12 -69.51 -28.26 -3.98
N ILE A 13 -68.20 -27.94 -3.85
CA ILE A 13 -67.01 -28.87 -3.80
C ILE A 13 -66.70 -29.76 -5.07
N PHE A 14 -65.47 -30.11 -5.53
CA PHE A 14 -64.17 -30.51 -4.91
C PHE A 14 -62.95 -30.11 -5.81
N LEU A 15 -61.78 -29.80 -5.19
CA LEU A 15 -60.36 -29.74 -5.67
C LEU A 15 -60.03 -29.67 -7.20
N SER A 16 -58.97 -29.00 -7.67
CA SER A 16 -57.83 -28.26 -7.10
C SER A 16 -57.14 -27.46 -8.23
N SER A 17 -56.15 -26.58 -8.04
CA SER A 17 -55.48 -26.07 -6.83
C SER A 17 -55.19 -24.56 -6.99
N ASN A 18 -54.51 -23.90 -6.04
CA ASN A 18 -54.34 -22.44 -6.09
C ASN A 18 -53.09 -21.91 -5.36
N ARG A 19 -52.63 -20.71 -5.77
CA ARG A 19 -51.68 -19.77 -5.10
C ARG A 19 -50.18 -20.10 -5.13
N LEU A 20 -49.36 -19.24 -5.76
CA LEU A 20 -48.77 -18.01 -5.18
C LEU A 20 -48.02 -18.25 -3.87
N TYR A 21 -46.70 -18.06 -3.88
CA TYR A 21 -45.88 -17.91 -2.68
C TYR A 21 -44.97 -16.68 -2.75
N LEU A 22 -45.07 -15.83 -1.73
CA LEU A 22 -44.09 -14.81 -1.38
C LEU A 22 -42.95 -15.41 -0.54
N ASN A 23 -41.78 -14.77 -0.59
CA ASN A 23 -40.74 -14.71 0.45
C ASN A 23 -40.38 -15.98 1.24
N ARG A 24 -39.16 -16.48 1.01
CA ARG A 24 -38.08 -16.44 2.02
C ARG A 24 -36.72 -16.83 1.43
N TYR A 25 -35.73 -15.94 1.53
CA TYR A 25 -34.33 -16.32 1.43
C TYR A 25 -33.96 -17.16 2.67
N LEU A 26 -33.81 -18.47 2.48
CA LEU A 26 -33.17 -19.35 3.45
C LEU A 26 -31.78 -19.72 2.94
N TRP A 27 -30.76 -19.18 3.59
CA TRP A 27 -29.41 -19.73 3.52
C TRP A 27 -29.47 -21.19 4.01
N SER A 28 -29.31 -22.15 3.10
CA SER A 28 -29.04 -23.54 3.46
C SER A 28 -27.63 -23.90 3.00
N SER A 29 -26.87 -24.47 3.93
CA SER A 29 -25.44 -24.68 3.81
C SER A 29 -25.09 -25.87 2.93
N ASN A 30 -24.72 -25.60 1.68
CA ASN A 30 -23.96 -26.55 0.84
C ASN A 30 -22.58 -25.95 0.53
N ARG A 31 -21.60 -26.27 1.38
CA ARG A 31 -20.19 -26.06 1.03
C ARG A 31 -19.83 -27.09 -0.05
N PRO A 32 -19.20 -26.71 -1.18
CA PRO A 32 -18.55 -27.71 -2.01
C PRO A 32 -17.41 -28.33 -1.20
N LEU A 33 -17.38 -29.67 -1.15
CA LEU A 33 -16.28 -30.44 -0.60
C LEU A 33 -15.03 -30.17 -1.45
N PHE A 34 -14.14 -29.31 -0.95
CA PHE A 34 -12.79 -29.21 -1.48
C PHE A 34 -12.10 -30.56 -1.26
N ALA A 35 -11.93 -31.31 -2.35
CA ALA A 35 -11.09 -32.50 -2.35
C ALA A 35 -9.69 -32.12 -1.85
N THR A 36 -9.19 -32.88 -0.89
CA THR A 36 -7.84 -32.70 -0.34
C THR A 36 -6.80 -33.08 -1.40
N GLY A 37 -6.42 -32.09 -2.21
CA GLY A 37 -5.20 -32.16 -3.01
C GLY A 37 -3.98 -32.35 -2.10
N PRO A 38 -2.86 -32.88 -2.62
CA PRO A 38 -1.70 -33.21 -1.82
C PRO A 38 -1.18 -31.97 -1.08
N SER A 39 -0.77 -32.16 0.17
CA SER A 39 -0.22 -31.11 1.03
C SER A 39 0.81 -30.29 0.26
N SER A 40 0.58 -28.99 0.08
CA SER A 40 1.50 -28.14 -0.64
C SER A 40 2.85 -28.14 0.07
N SER A 41 3.83 -28.83 -0.50
CA SER A 41 5.22 -28.72 -0.06
C SER A 41 5.65 -27.28 -0.32
N THR A 42 5.61 -26.44 0.72
CA THR A 42 6.22 -25.12 0.68
C THR A 42 7.70 -25.34 0.41
N SER A 43 8.12 -25.12 -0.83
CA SER A 43 9.52 -25.23 -1.22
C SER A 43 10.28 -24.17 -0.43
N LYS A 44 10.87 -24.56 0.70
CA LYS A 44 11.71 -23.68 1.50
C LYS A 44 12.88 -23.29 0.63
N PHE A 45 12.84 -22.05 0.15
CA PHE A 45 13.96 -21.47 -0.59
C PHE A 45 15.13 -21.33 0.37
N THR A 46 16.35 -21.51 -0.13
CA THR A 46 17.48 -20.83 0.50
C THR A 46 17.41 -19.39 0.01
N THR A 47 17.14 -18.45 0.90
CA THR A 47 17.01 -17.03 0.55
C THR A 47 18.39 -16.40 0.48
N GLU A 48 18.77 -15.95 -0.71
CA GLU A 48 20.01 -15.24 -0.97
C GLU A 48 19.76 -13.73 -0.98
N VAL A 49 20.64 -12.97 -0.32
CA VAL A 49 20.66 -11.50 -0.40
C VAL A 49 21.86 -11.13 -1.25
N ILE A 50 21.62 -10.54 -2.42
CA ILE A 50 22.65 -10.19 -3.41
C ILE A 50 22.78 -8.68 -3.43
N SER A 51 23.94 -8.16 -3.04
CA SER A 51 24.22 -6.72 -3.10
C SER A 51 24.37 -6.25 -4.54
N CYS A 52 23.81 -5.08 -4.84
CA CYS A 52 23.84 -4.43 -6.15
C CYS A 52 24.23 -2.96 -5.96
N ASP A 53 25.21 -2.46 -6.72
CA ASP A 53 25.56 -1.04 -6.68
C ASP A 53 24.63 -0.25 -7.61
N SER A 54 23.72 0.53 -7.03
CA SER A 54 22.82 1.41 -7.78
C SER A 54 23.54 2.51 -8.56
N ASN A 55 24.77 2.89 -8.15
CA ASN A 55 25.54 3.93 -8.83
C ASN A 55 26.17 3.41 -10.13
N SER A 56 26.38 2.10 -10.26
CA SER A 56 26.89 1.45 -11.48
C SER A 56 25.86 1.35 -12.62
N ILE A 57 24.62 1.80 -12.40
CA ILE A 57 23.51 1.66 -13.34
C ILE A 57 23.13 3.03 -13.90
N HIS A 58 23.24 3.18 -15.22
CA HIS A 58 22.96 4.42 -15.94
C HIS A 58 21.94 4.19 -17.05
N PHE A 59 21.05 5.16 -17.27
CA PHE A 59 20.14 5.17 -18.42
C PHE A 59 20.56 6.32 -19.34
N PRO A 60 21.19 6.05 -20.49
CA PRO A 60 21.57 7.09 -21.45
C PRO A 60 20.37 7.92 -21.90
N LEU A 61 20.58 9.20 -22.19
CA LEU A 61 19.52 10.09 -22.69
C LEU A 61 18.90 9.52 -23.98
N GLY A 62 17.59 9.30 -23.97
CA GLY A 62 16.87 8.68 -25.09
C GLY A 62 16.93 7.16 -25.17
N SER A 63 17.59 6.48 -24.23
CA SER A 63 17.64 5.01 -24.15
C SER A 63 16.63 4.45 -23.14
N ASP A 64 15.94 3.39 -23.56
CA ASP A 64 15.14 2.52 -22.69
C ASP A 64 16.00 1.43 -22.01
N GLU A 65 17.18 1.15 -22.56
CA GLU A 65 18.13 0.14 -22.06
C GLU A 65 19.16 0.76 -21.10
N PRO A 66 19.48 0.09 -19.97
CA PRO A 66 20.51 0.53 -19.04
C PRO A 66 21.92 0.15 -19.50
N SER A 67 22.89 1.04 -19.25
CA SER A 67 24.31 0.69 -19.11
C SER A 67 24.56 0.26 -17.67
N ILE A 68 25.34 -0.81 -17.47
CA ILE A 68 25.63 -1.38 -16.14
C ILE A 68 27.13 -1.67 -16.07
N ASP A 69 27.86 -0.90 -15.27
CA ASP A 69 29.33 -0.90 -15.25
C ASP A 69 29.91 -1.92 -14.26
N SER A 70 29.17 -2.33 -13.23
CA SER A 70 29.56 -3.40 -12.29
C SER A 70 29.20 -4.78 -12.84
N PRO A 71 30.17 -5.68 -13.08
CA PRO A 71 29.91 -7.06 -13.49
C PRO A 71 29.05 -7.83 -12.47
N GLU A 72 29.24 -7.56 -11.17
CA GLU A 72 28.52 -8.20 -10.07
C GLU A 72 27.04 -7.78 -10.08
N THR A 73 26.78 -6.48 -10.27
CA THR A 73 25.43 -5.93 -10.37
C THR A 73 24.72 -6.45 -11.62
N LEU A 74 25.43 -6.53 -12.76
CA LEU A 74 24.91 -7.14 -13.99
C LEU A 74 24.58 -8.63 -13.80
N GLN A 75 25.46 -9.38 -13.13
CA GLN A 75 25.24 -10.80 -12.81
C GLN A 75 24.03 -11.00 -11.89
N ALA A 76 23.87 -10.16 -10.87
CA ALA A 76 22.73 -10.17 -9.96
C ALA A 76 21.40 -9.90 -10.70
N LEU A 77 21.38 -8.91 -11.59
CA LEU A 77 20.22 -8.60 -12.43
C LEU A 77 19.89 -9.73 -13.41
N HIS A 78 20.90 -10.39 -14.00
CA HIS A 78 20.69 -11.58 -14.83
C HIS A 78 20.16 -12.77 -14.02
N ALA A 79 20.68 -13.03 -12.81
CA ALA A 79 20.19 -14.09 -11.94
C ALA A 79 18.73 -13.86 -11.52
N ALA A 80 18.36 -12.62 -11.18
CA ALA A 80 17.00 -12.21 -10.90
C ALA A 80 16.08 -12.35 -12.13
N SER A 81 16.50 -11.87 -13.30
CA SER A 81 15.78 -12.02 -14.57
C SER A 81 15.52 -13.50 -14.92
N TYR A 82 16.50 -14.38 -14.68
CA TYR A 82 16.36 -15.82 -14.84
C TYR A 82 15.32 -16.44 -13.88
N GLN A 83 15.28 -16.04 -12.60
CA GLN A 83 14.23 -16.51 -11.69
C GLN A 83 12.83 -16.06 -12.16
N LEU A 84 12.70 -14.84 -12.67
CA LEU A 84 11.43 -14.29 -13.17
C LEU A 84 10.98 -15.00 -14.46
N LYS A 85 11.84 -15.10 -15.48
CA LYS A 85 11.49 -15.59 -16.82
C LYS A 85 11.46 -17.11 -16.91
N GLU A 86 12.56 -17.77 -16.53
CA GLU A 86 12.77 -19.20 -16.73
C GLU A 86 12.20 -20.06 -15.61
N LYS A 87 12.15 -19.54 -14.37
CA LYS A 87 11.59 -20.26 -13.22
C LYS A 87 10.20 -19.77 -12.80
N LYS A 88 9.71 -18.67 -13.37
CA LYS A 88 8.41 -18.06 -13.04
C LYS A 88 8.25 -17.82 -11.52
N ARG A 89 9.34 -17.45 -10.85
CA ARG A 89 9.43 -17.24 -9.40
C ARG A 89 9.46 -15.75 -9.06
N CYS A 90 9.02 -15.43 -7.85
CA CYS A 90 9.12 -14.06 -7.36
C CYS A 90 10.57 -13.68 -7.02
N VAL A 91 10.92 -12.42 -7.27
CA VAL A 91 12.18 -11.79 -6.85
C VAL A 91 11.84 -10.56 -6.02
N VAL A 92 12.59 -10.31 -4.95
CA VAL A 92 12.49 -9.04 -4.22
C VAL A 92 13.56 -8.06 -4.71
N PHE A 93 13.17 -6.81 -4.92
CA PHE A 93 14.05 -5.74 -5.37
C PHE A 93 13.74 -4.40 -4.66
N PRO A 94 14.73 -3.49 -4.51
CA PRO A 94 14.53 -2.18 -3.90
C PRO A 94 13.76 -1.26 -4.84
N THR A 95 12.96 -0.33 -4.30
CA THR A 95 12.53 0.87 -5.03
C THR A 95 12.86 2.11 -4.19
N GLU A 96 12.67 3.31 -4.72
CA GLU A 96 12.80 4.55 -3.97
C GLU A 96 11.74 4.63 -2.85
N THR A 97 10.62 3.92 -3.00
CA THR A 97 9.50 3.88 -2.04
C THR A 97 9.69 2.84 -0.94
N VAL A 98 9.49 1.57 -1.29
CA VAL A 98 9.60 0.39 -0.43
C VAL A 98 10.09 -0.78 -1.30
N TYR A 99 10.69 -1.81 -0.71
CA TYR A 99 11.07 -3.03 -1.42
C TYR A 99 9.83 -3.74 -1.98
N GLY A 100 9.90 -4.20 -3.23
CA GLY A 100 8.81 -4.82 -3.97
C GLY A 100 9.01 -6.32 -4.19
N LEU A 101 7.95 -7.12 -4.06
CA LEU A 101 7.95 -8.55 -4.41
C LEU A 101 7.42 -8.73 -5.84
N GLY A 102 8.33 -8.75 -6.81
CA GLY A 102 8.00 -8.83 -8.23
C GLY A 102 7.66 -10.24 -8.72
N ALA A 103 6.69 -10.34 -9.62
CA ALA A 103 6.57 -11.42 -10.59
C ALA A 103 6.15 -10.88 -11.96
N LEU A 104 6.18 -11.71 -13.00
CA LEU A 104 5.80 -11.34 -14.36
C LEU A 104 4.33 -10.85 -14.42
N ALA A 105 4.10 -9.60 -14.85
CA ALA A 105 2.77 -9.00 -14.88
C ALA A 105 1.84 -9.55 -15.98
N LEU A 106 2.38 -10.30 -16.95
CA LEU A 106 1.62 -10.88 -18.06
C LEU A 106 1.45 -12.40 -17.93
N ASP A 107 1.79 -12.95 -16.76
CA ASP A 107 1.75 -14.38 -16.46
C ASP A 107 0.96 -14.60 -15.17
N SER A 108 -0.22 -15.23 -15.30
CA SER A 108 -1.18 -15.40 -14.20
C SER A 108 -0.63 -16.30 -13.10
N ASP A 109 0.14 -17.34 -13.45
CA ASP A 109 0.69 -18.29 -12.48
C ASP A 109 1.92 -17.73 -11.76
N ALA A 110 2.78 -16.99 -12.46
CA ALA A 110 3.85 -16.23 -11.82
C ALA A 110 3.26 -15.18 -10.85
N SER A 111 2.24 -14.42 -11.28
CA SER A 111 1.57 -13.42 -10.45
C SER A 111 0.85 -14.03 -9.24
N ARG A 112 0.25 -15.22 -9.38
CA ARG A 112 -0.37 -15.97 -8.26
C ARG A 112 0.62 -16.24 -7.12
N ARG A 113 1.90 -16.43 -7.43
CA ARG A 113 2.94 -16.68 -6.41
C ARG A 113 3.12 -15.50 -5.45
N ILE A 114 2.89 -14.26 -5.88
CA ILE A 114 2.93 -13.07 -5.02
C ILE A 114 1.94 -13.24 -3.86
N PHE A 115 0.71 -13.66 -4.18
CA PHE A 115 -0.36 -13.85 -3.19
C PHE A 115 -0.04 -14.98 -2.22
N THR A 116 0.44 -16.13 -2.73
CA THR A 116 0.82 -17.27 -1.87
C THR A 116 2.03 -16.96 -0.97
N THR A 117 3.02 -16.22 -1.47
CA THR A 117 4.24 -15.87 -0.72
C THR A 117 3.93 -14.92 0.45
N LYS A 118 3.06 -13.93 0.20
CA LYS A 118 2.65 -12.91 1.18
C LYS A 118 1.51 -13.34 2.09
N ASN A 119 0.84 -14.47 1.80
CA ASN A 119 -0.48 -14.82 2.34
C ASN A 119 -1.50 -13.66 2.18
N ARG A 120 -1.62 -13.15 0.95
CA ARG A 120 -2.42 -11.96 0.61
C ARG A 120 -3.76 -12.37 -0.04
N PRO A 121 -4.90 -11.75 0.33
CA PRO A 121 -6.18 -11.92 -0.37
C PRO A 121 -6.09 -11.55 -1.87
N PRO A 122 -6.75 -12.31 -2.78
CA PRO A 122 -6.67 -12.10 -4.23
C PRO A 122 -7.53 -10.93 -4.73
N ASP A 123 -8.44 -10.38 -3.92
CA ASP A 123 -9.33 -9.26 -4.24
C ASP A 123 -8.68 -7.87 -4.03
N ASN A 124 -7.35 -7.82 -3.93
CA ASN A 124 -6.59 -6.61 -3.68
C ASN A 124 -5.55 -6.43 -4.81
N PRO A 125 -5.76 -5.49 -5.75
CA PRO A 125 -4.96 -5.40 -6.98
C PRO A 125 -3.50 -5.02 -6.75
N LEU A 126 -2.66 -5.28 -7.75
CA LEU A 126 -1.22 -5.05 -7.74
C LEU A 126 -0.84 -3.89 -8.66
N ILE A 127 0.25 -3.20 -8.33
CA ILE A 127 0.83 -2.18 -9.19
C ILE A 127 1.80 -2.86 -10.18
N VAL A 128 1.61 -2.59 -11.46
CA VAL A 128 2.50 -3.03 -12.54
C VAL A 128 3.62 -2.00 -12.71
N HIS A 129 4.85 -2.47 -12.74
CA HIS A 129 6.05 -1.66 -12.90
C HIS A 129 6.61 -1.82 -14.31
N VAL A 130 6.94 -0.69 -14.94
CA VAL A 130 7.54 -0.61 -16.29
C VAL A 130 8.91 0.07 -16.23
N SER A 131 9.81 -0.25 -17.17
CA SER A 131 11.11 0.42 -17.30
C SER A 131 11.08 1.65 -18.21
N SER A 132 10.10 1.73 -19.13
CA SER A 132 10.05 2.79 -20.13
C SER A 132 8.66 3.12 -20.65
N MET A 133 8.56 4.23 -21.40
CA MET A 133 7.34 4.64 -22.11
C MET A 133 7.00 3.67 -23.25
N THR A 134 7.99 3.05 -23.89
CA THR A 134 7.75 1.97 -24.87
C THR A 134 7.10 0.78 -24.19
N MET A 135 7.58 0.36 -23.01
CA MET A 135 6.96 -0.72 -22.24
C MET A 135 5.56 -0.35 -21.73
N LEU A 136 5.32 0.90 -21.32
CA LEU A 136 3.95 1.41 -21.04
C LEU A 136 3.06 1.26 -22.28
N ARG A 137 3.49 1.75 -23.44
CA ARG A 137 2.71 1.65 -24.70
C ARG A 137 2.44 0.20 -25.09
N ARG A 138 3.36 -0.75 -24.83
CA ARG A 138 3.09 -2.19 -24.98
C ARG A 138 1.95 -2.70 -24.09
N LEU A 139 1.65 -2.06 -22.95
CA LEU A 139 0.53 -2.42 -22.06
C LEU A 139 -0.81 -1.79 -22.44
N LEU A 140 -0.83 -0.54 -22.89
CA LEU A 140 -2.07 0.21 -23.15
C LEU A 140 -2.82 -0.27 -24.43
N PRO A 141 -4.10 0.11 -24.63
CA PRO A 141 -4.76 -0.05 -25.93
C PRO A 141 -4.03 0.75 -27.02
N PRO A 142 -3.95 0.28 -28.28
CA PRO A 142 -3.17 0.93 -29.33
C PRO A 142 -3.55 2.40 -29.57
N ASP A 143 -4.85 2.70 -29.63
CA ASP A 143 -5.39 4.03 -29.92
C ASP A 143 -5.52 4.94 -28.67
N TYR A 144 -5.14 4.44 -27.49
CA TYR A 144 -5.31 5.19 -26.24
C TYR A 144 -4.36 6.39 -26.19
N GLN A 145 -4.94 7.59 -26.23
CA GLN A 145 -4.22 8.83 -25.98
C GLN A 145 -4.12 9.08 -24.48
N ILE A 146 -2.91 9.42 -24.01
CA ILE A 146 -2.66 9.74 -22.61
C ILE A 146 -3.26 11.14 -22.37
N PRO A 147 -4.17 11.33 -21.39
CA PRO A 147 -4.75 12.63 -21.10
C PRO A 147 -3.69 13.67 -20.73
N LYS A 148 -3.94 14.96 -21.03
CA LYS A 148 -2.88 15.98 -20.91
C LYS A 148 -2.34 16.14 -19.49
N HIS A 149 -3.21 16.01 -18.48
CA HIS A 149 -2.80 15.98 -17.07
C HIS A 149 -1.87 14.81 -16.75
N TYR A 150 -2.10 13.63 -17.31
CA TYR A 150 -1.17 12.50 -17.17
C TYR A 150 0.15 12.75 -17.89
N GLU A 151 0.17 13.38 -19.07
CA GLU A 151 1.44 13.74 -19.73
C GLU A 151 2.30 14.66 -18.85
N VAL A 152 1.68 15.68 -18.24
CA VAL A 152 2.32 16.61 -17.31
C VAL A 152 2.91 15.88 -16.10
N LEU A 153 2.11 15.01 -15.47
CA LEU A 153 2.55 14.26 -14.29
C LEU A 153 3.64 13.22 -14.63
N ILE A 154 3.55 12.53 -15.77
CA ILE A 154 4.59 11.60 -16.25
C ILE A 154 5.88 12.36 -16.53
N LYS A 155 5.83 13.47 -17.28
CA LYS A 155 6.98 14.33 -17.60
C LYS A 155 7.72 14.80 -16.34
N ARG A 156 6.99 15.09 -15.24
CA ARG A 156 7.57 15.64 -14.01
C ARG A 156 8.03 14.58 -13.01
N PHE A 157 7.27 13.48 -12.87
CA PHE A 157 7.39 12.54 -11.75
C PHE A 157 7.73 11.10 -12.17
N TRP A 158 7.87 10.79 -13.46
CA TRP A 158 8.37 9.49 -13.94
C TRP A 158 9.76 9.64 -14.60
N PRO A 159 10.72 8.73 -14.29
CA PRO A 159 10.66 7.69 -13.26
C PRO A 159 10.51 8.27 -11.84
N GLY A 160 9.72 7.64 -10.96
CA GLY A 160 9.52 8.11 -9.59
C GLY A 160 8.32 7.54 -8.82
N PRO A 161 8.03 8.08 -7.63
CA PRO A 161 7.07 7.53 -6.67
C PRO A 161 5.60 7.87 -6.98
N LEU A 162 5.25 7.99 -8.26
CA LEU A 162 3.89 8.21 -8.75
C LEU A 162 3.33 6.95 -9.44
N THR A 163 2.07 6.62 -9.15
CA THR A 163 1.31 5.55 -9.81
C THR A 163 0.05 6.14 -10.41
N LEU A 164 -0.22 5.82 -11.68
CA LEU A 164 -1.40 6.29 -12.42
C LEU A 164 -2.26 5.09 -12.82
N LEU A 165 -3.59 5.24 -12.75
CA LEU A 165 -4.51 4.25 -13.29
C LEU A 165 -4.67 4.46 -14.80
N PHE A 166 -4.53 3.39 -15.57
CA PHE A 166 -4.76 3.36 -17.01
C PHE A 166 -5.85 2.34 -17.35
N PRO A 167 -6.54 2.44 -18.50
CA PRO A 167 -7.45 1.40 -18.96
C PRO A 167 -6.72 0.07 -19.16
N ASN A 168 -7.29 -1.02 -18.62
CA ASN A 168 -6.82 -2.36 -18.88
C ASN A 168 -7.45 -2.90 -20.17
N THR A 169 -6.65 -3.52 -21.04
CA THR A 169 -7.19 -4.28 -22.17
C THR A 169 -7.54 -5.69 -21.70
N ALA A 170 -8.77 -6.13 -21.89
CA ALA A 170 -9.22 -7.46 -21.47
C ALA A 170 -8.29 -8.57 -21.99
N GLY A 171 -7.92 -9.50 -21.10
CA GLY A 171 -7.00 -10.61 -21.40
C GLY A 171 -5.51 -10.24 -21.51
N LYS A 172 -5.14 -8.95 -21.42
CA LYS A 172 -3.74 -8.49 -21.54
C LYS A 172 -3.01 -8.47 -20.21
N VAL A 173 -3.53 -7.75 -19.22
CA VAL A 173 -3.10 -7.88 -17.82
C VAL A 173 -4.07 -8.85 -17.12
N PRO A 174 -3.62 -9.99 -16.57
CA PRO A 174 -4.47 -10.96 -15.89
C PRO A 174 -5.29 -10.39 -14.73
N ASP A 175 -6.53 -10.86 -14.56
CA ASP A 175 -7.46 -10.38 -13.52
C ASP A 175 -6.93 -10.55 -12.09
N ILE A 176 -5.98 -11.48 -11.85
CA ILE A 176 -5.30 -11.64 -10.56
C ILE A 176 -4.43 -10.42 -10.18
N ILE A 177 -4.12 -9.54 -11.13
CA ILE A 177 -3.42 -8.27 -10.90
C ILE A 177 -4.42 -7.12 -10.75
N THR A 178 -5.47 -7.07 -11.57
CA THR A 178 -6.45 -5.97 -11.56
C THR A 178 -7.62 -6.20 -10.61
N ALA A 179 -7.70 -7.36 -9.94
CA ALA A 179 -8.89 -7.83 -9.22
C ALA A 179 -10.18 -7.82 -10.08
N GLY A 180 -10.03 -7.96 -11.41
CA GLY A 180 -11.13 -7.87 -12.37
C GLY A 180 -11.58 -6.44 -12.73
N HIS A 181 -10.91 -5.40 -12.23
CA HIS A 181 -11.21 -4.02 -12.61
C HIS A 181 -10.85 -3.73 -14.08
N PRO A 182 -11.58 -2.81 -14.75
CA PRO A 182 -11.30 -2.37 -16.12
C PRO A 182 -10.09 -1.42 -16.21
N THR A 183 -9.38 -1.20 -15.11
CA THR A 183 -8.20 -0.35 -14.99
C THR A 183 -7.04 -1.12 -14.37
N VAL A 184 -5.82 -0.65 -14.65
CA VAL A 184 -4.57 -1.18 -14.09
C VAL A 184 -3.72 -0.02 -13.57
N ALA A 185 -3.23 -0.16 -12.34
CA ALA A 185 -2.32 0.80 -11.73
C ALA A 185 -0.88 0.56 -12.24
N ILE A 186 -0.28 1.53 -12.92
CA ILE A 186 1.06 1.42 -13.51
C ILE A 186 2.00 2.47 -12.90
N ARG A 187 3.28 2.13 -12.75
CA ARG A 187 4.36 3.01 -12.29
C ARG A 187 5.68 2.74 -13.02
N MET A 188 6.48 3.78 -13.21
CA MET A 188 7.90 3.66 -13.59
C MET A 188 8.76 4.02 -12.37
N PRO A 189 9.39 3.07 -11.66
CA PRO A 189 10.17 3.38 -10.46
C PRO A 189 11.48 4.10 -10.82
N SER A 190 11.90 5.08 -10.01
CA SER A 190 13.18 5.79 -10.21
C SER A 190 14.41 5.03 -9.74
N HIS A 191 14.24 4.03 -8.86
CA HIS A 191 15.38 3.27 -8.36
C HIS A 191 16.13 2.55 -9.49
N PRO A 192 17.46 2.77 -9.65
CA PRO A 192 18.22 2.21 -10.78
C PRO A 192 18.09 0.68 -10.90
N ILE A 193 18.28 -0.05 -9.79
CA ILE A 193 18.13 -1.51 -9.74
C ILE A 193 16.73 -1.98 -10.17
N ALA A 194 15.65 -1.34 -9.70
CA ALA A 194 14.29 -1.72 -10.10
C ALA A 194 14.08 -1.54 -11.61
N ARG A 195 14.43 -0.34 -12.11
CA ARG A 195 14.22 0.02 -13.51
C ARG A 195 15.07 -0.86 -14.44
N ALA A 196 16.32 -1.15 -14.05
CA ALA A 196 17.22 -2.03 -14.77
C ALA A 196 16.76 -3.49 -14.75
N LEU A 197 16.27 -4.02 -13.61
CA LEU A 197 15.72 -5.38 -13.55
C LEU A 197 14.54 -5.56 -14.53
N ILE A 198 13.64 -4.58 -14.57
CA ILE A 198 12.48 -4.58 -15.49
C ILE A 198 12.94 -4.50 -16.95
N ALA A 199 13.95 -3.67 -17.26
CA ALA A 199 14.51 -3.54 -18.60
C ALA A 199 15.25 -4.82 -19.05
N VAL A 200 16.15 -5.36 -18.22
CA VAL A 200 16.93 -6.59 -18.48
C VAL A 200 16.04 -7.83 -18.62
N ALA A 201 14.87 -7.83 -17.96
CA ALA A 201 13.88 -8.88 -18.16
C ALA A 201 13.02 -8.67 -19.44
N ASP A 202 12.96 -7.45 -19.97
CA ASP A 202 12.07 -6.93 -21.03
C ASP A 202 10.57 -7.20 -20.79
N VAL A 203 10.16 -7.32 -19.53
CA VAL A 203 8.79 -7.67 -19.14
C VAL A 203 8.32 -6.83 -17.95
N PRO A 204 7.09 -6.29 -17.99
CA PRO A 204 6.56 -5.54 -16.87
C PRO A 204 6.35 -6.45 -15.66
N LEU A 205 6.57 -5.92 -14.46
CA LEU A 205 6.54 -6.69 -13.21
C LEU A 205 5.41 -6.23 -12.28
N ALA A 206 4.53 -7.15 -11.88
CA ALA A 206 3.55 -6.87 -10.84
C ALA A 206 4.27 -6.97 -9.49
N ALA A 207 4.24 -5.91 -8.68
CA ALA A 207 4.97 -5.85 -7.41
C ALA A 207 4.23 -5.05 -6.33
N PRO A 208 3.61 -5.70 -5.33
CA PRO A 208 3.30 -5.05 -4.06
C PRO A 208 4.57 -4.98 -3.18
N SER A 209 4.48 -4.30 -2.03
CA SER A 209 5.50 -4.29 -0.99
C SER A 209 5.96 -5.71 -0.58
N ALA A 210 7.22 -5.89 -0.18
CA ALA A 210 7.84 -7.19 0.06
C ALA A 210 7.73 -7.74 1.50
N ASN A 211 6.58 -7.56 2.15
CA ASN A 211 6.27 -8.05 3.51
C ASN A 211 5.14 -9.10 3.53
N SER A 212 4.98 -9.85 4.62
CA SER A 212 3.75 -10.64 4.86
C SER A 212 2.54 -9.70 5.01
N SER A 213 1.36 -10.13 4.54
CA SER A 213 0.16 -9.30 4.50
C SER A 213 -0.19 -8.70 5.87
N GLY A 214 -0.44 -7.39 5.92
CA GLY A 214 -0.80 -6.63 7.13
C GLY A 214 0.36 -5.92 7.82
N ARG A 215 1.59 -6.46 7.76
CA ARG A 215 2.81 -5.89 8.38
C ARG A 215 3.22 -4.53 7.78
N PRO A 216 4.09 -3.73 8.45
CA PRO A 216 4.74 -2.56 7.86
C PRO A 216 5.46 -2.89 6.55
N SER A 217 5.54 -1.94 5.62
CA SER A 217 6.22 -2.15 4.35
C SER A 217 7.75 -2.07 4.53
N PRO A 218 8.53 -2.93 3.85
CA PRO A 218 9.97 -3.01 4.09
C PRO A 218 10.72 -1.93 3.30
N THR A 219 11.47 -1.10 4.01
CA THR A 219 12.32 -0.03 3.42
C THR A 219 13.80 -0.42 3.23
N ARG A 220 14.19 -1.65 3.60
CA ARG A 220 15.58 -2.16 3.60
C ARG A 220 15.56 -3.67 3.31
N ALA A 221 16.62 -4.22 2.73
CA ALA A 221 16.73 -5.66 2.44
C ALA A 221 16.62 -6.52 3.72
N GLU A 222 17.17 -6.05 4.84
CA GLU A 222 17.05 -6.69 6.17
C GLU A 222 15.59 -6.91 6.59
N HIS A 223 14.71 -5.92 6.36
CA HIS A 223 13.28 -6.02 6.67
C HIS A 223 12.58 -7.11 5.86
N VAL A 224 12.96 -7.27 4.59
CA VAL A 224 12.48 -8.35 3.72
C VAL A 224 12.98 -9.69 4.22
N TYR A 225 14.27 -9.79 4.56
CA TYR A 225 14.89 -11.03 5.01
C TYR A 225 14.23 -11.53 6.30
N ASP A 226 14.02 -10.67 7.29
CA ASP A 226 13.43 -11.08 8.57
C ASP A 226 11.96 -11.55 8.45
N ASP A 227 11.18 -11.02 7.51
CA ASP A 227 9.78 -11.39 7.27
C ASP A 227 9.61 -12.59 6.29
N LEU A 228 10.35 -12.58 5.16
CA LEU A 228 10.13 -13.47 4.02
C LEU A 228 11.23 -14.53 3.80
N LYS A 229 12.27 -14.64 4.65
CA LYS A 229 13.26 -15.73 4.54
C LYS A 229 12.62 -17.12 4.47
N GLY A 230 13.13 -17.94 3.58
CA GLY A 230 12.58 -19.26 3.26
C GLY A 230 11.40 -19.24 2.26
N ARG A 231 10.79 -18.08 1.98
CA ARG A 231 9.65 -17.94 1.03
C ARG A 231 10.05 -17.34 -0.31
N VAL A 232 11.17 -16.61 -0.38
CA VAL A 232 11.72 -16.02 -1.60
C VAL A 232 13.12 -16.54 -1.88
N GLY A 233 13.49 -16.70 -3.15
CA GLY A 233 14.81 -17.18 -3.54
C GLY A 233 15.88 -16.09 -3.52
N ILE A 234 15.58 -14.92 -4.10
CA ILE A 234 16.52 -13.80 -4.25
C ILE A 234 15.90 -12.52 -3.67
N ILE A 235 16.71 -11.81 -2.90
CA ILE A 235 16.52 -10.40 -2.51
C ILE A 235 17.70 -9.64 -3.11
N LEU A 236 17.44 -8.73 -4.05
CA LEU A 236 18.44 -7.73 -4.44
C LEU A 236 18.52 -6.66 -3.35
N ASP A 237 19.71 -6.37 -2.84
CA ASP A 237 19.95 -5.32 -1.85
C ASP A 237 20.59 -4.10 -2.53
N GLY A 238 19.84 -2.99 -2.52
CA GLY A 238 20.29 -1.68 -2.99
C GLY A 238 20.36 -0.64 -1.89
N GLY A 239 20.41 -1.05 -0.62
CA GLY A 239 20.40 -0.16 0.54
C GLY A 239 18.98 0.33 0.92
N PRO A 240 18.87 1.42 1.70
CA PRO A 240 17.60 1.94 2.19
C PRO A 240 16.82 2.71 1.10
N CYS A 241 15.49 2.59 1.14
CA CYS A 241 14.59 3.37 0.30
C CYS A 241 14.62 4.87 0.66
N SER A 242 14.70 5.75 -0.33
CA SER A 242 14.85 7.21 -0.14
C SER A 242 13.55 7.98 0.13
N VAL A 243 12.39 7.34 0.03
CA VAL A 243 11.06 7.93 0.36
C VAL A 243 10.42 7.25 1.57
N GLY A 244 10.64 5.94 1.75
CA GLY A 244 10.15 5.14 2.88
C GLY A 244 8.64 4.86 2.94
N LEU A 245 7.81 5.61 2.21
CA LEU A 245 6.38 5.34 2.01
C LEU A 245 6.10 4.82 0.59
N GLU A 246 4.96 4.16 0.38
CA GLU A 246 4.55 3.75 -0.98
C GLU A 246 4.25 4.94 -1.90
N SER A 247 4.18 4.67 -3.20
CA SER A 247 3.83 5.68 -4.21
C SER A 247 2.46 6.32 -3.98
N THR A 248 2.34 7.59 -4.36
CA THR A 248 1.05 8.27 -4.52
C THR A 248 0.31 7.63 -5.69
N VAL A 249 -0.99 7.34 -5.52
CA VAL A 249 -1.80 6.68 -6.55
C VAL A 249 -2.96 7.60 -6.96
N ILE A 250 -3.06 7.87 -8.26
CA ILE A 250 -4.03 8.80 -8.84
C ILE A 250 -4.88 8.08 -9.89
N ASP A 251 -6.19 8.30 -9.83
CA ASP A 251 -7.10 8.08 -10.95
C ASP A 251 -7.49 9.43 -11.59
N GLY A 252 -7.18 9.59 -12.87
CA GLY A 252 -7.55 10.72 -13.71
C GLY A 252 -8.27 10.29 -14.98
N LEU A 253 -8.95 9.13 -14.96
CA LEU A 253 -9.73 8.59 -16.09
C LEU A 253 -11.20 9.02 -16.09
N HIS A 254 -11.59 9.90 -15.16
CA HIS A 254 -12.98 10.32 -14.96
C HIS A 254 -13.43 11.38 -15.96
N VAL A 255 -14.72 11.34 -16.31
CA VAL A 255 -15.36 12.25 -17.29
C VAL A 255 -15.34 13.71 -16.84
N ASP A 256 -15.27 13.97 -15.54
CA ASP A 256 -15.15 15.33 -14.97
C ASP A 256 -13.73 15.90 -15.05
N ASN A 257 -12.77 15.15 -15.62
CA ASN A 257 -11.36 15.47 -15.77
C ASN A 257 -10.60 15.73 -14.45
N ASN A 258 -11.23 15.57 -13.29
CA ASN A 258 -10.59 15.78 -11.98
C ASN A 258 -9.72 14.58 -11.58
N LEU A 259 -8.62 14.88 -10.90
CA LEU A 259 -7.73 13.87 -10.35
C LEU A 259 -8.21 13.42 -8.97
N ARG A 260 -8.25 12.11 -8.76
CA ARG A 260 -8.59 11.47 -7.50
C ARG A 260 -7.37 10.77 -6.92
N VAL A 261 -6.83 11.32 -5.83
CA VAL A 261 -5.75 10.70 -5.06
C VAL A 261 -6.34 9.58 -4.21
N LEU A 262 -6.25 8.35 -4.74
CA LEU A 262 -6.73 7.12 -4.10
C LEU A 262 -5.86 6.72 -2.92
N ARG A 263 -4.56 7.06 -2.97
CA ARG A 263 -3.61 6.84 -1.88
C ARG A 263 -2.54 7.96 -1.86
N PRO A 264 -2.41 8.74 -0.77
CA PRO A 264 -1.28 9.65 -0.59
C PRO A 264 0.01 8.86 -0.34
N GLY A 265 1.14 9.38 -0.81
CA GLY A 265 2.43 8.69 -0.81
C GLY A 265 3.59 9.64 -1.12
N GLY A 266 4.63 9.13 -1.77
CA GLY A 266 5.88 9.86 -2.03
C GLY A 266 5.85 11.08 -2.97
N ILE A 267 4.70 11.45 -3.53
CA ILE A 267 4.48 12.75 -4.20
C ILE A 267 3.33 13.44 -3.47
N THR A 268 3.55 14.68 -3.04
CA THR A 268 2.57 15.44 -2.26
C THR A 268 1.40 15.93 -3.14
N VAL A 269 0.29 16.31 -2.51
CA VAL A 269 -0.88 16.86 -3.23
C VAL A 269 -0.53 18.23 -3.81
N GLU A 270 0.22 18.99 -3.02
CA GLU A 270 0.73 20.32 -3.29
C GLU A 270 1.69 20.33 -4.49
N ASP A 271 2.57 19.33 -4.61
CA ASP A 271 3.43 19.14 -5.80
C ASP A 271 2.62 18.86 -7.07
N ILE A 272 1.57 18.04 -6.96
CA ILE A 272 0.67 17.69 -8.08
C ILE A 272 -0.08 18.95 -8.55
N GLU A 273 -0.72 19.67 -7.62
CA GLU A 273 -1.46 20.90 -7.90
C GLU A 273 -0.56 21.98 -8.51
N LYS A 274 0.62 22.20 -7.92
CA LYS A 274 1.62 23.16 -8.42
C LYS A 274 2.03 22.86 -9.85
N VAL A 275 2.42 21.61 -10.14
CA VAL A 275 2.93 21.22 -11.45
C VAL A 275 1.83 21.28 -12.51
N LEU A 276 0.58 20.94 -12.17
CA LEU A 276 -0.56 21.11 -13.07
C LEU A 276 -0.87 22.58 -13.35
N ALA A 277 -0.77 23.45 -12.34
CA ALA A 277 -0.92 24.89 -12.53
C ALA A 277 0.21 25.48 -13.40
N GLU A 278 1.46 25.06 -13.20
CA GLU A 278 2.64 25.53 -13.94
C GLU A 278 2.63 25.07 -15.42
N ASP A 279 2.47 23.76 -15.69
CA ASP A 279 2.55 23.20 -17.05
C ASP A 279 1.27 23.39 -17.90
N LEU A 280 0.11 23.67 -17.28
CA LEU A 280 -1.14 23.96 -18.00
C LEU A 280 -1.47 25.46 -18.08
N ALA A 281 -0.75 26.34 -17.38
CA ALA A 281 -0.92 27.79 -17.49
C ALA A 281 -0.83 28.26 -18.96
N GLY A 282 -1.82 29.03 -19.41
CA GLY A 282 -1.86 29.55 -20.78
C GLY A 282 -2.15 28.52 -21.88
N SER A 283 -2.28 27.22 -21.56
CA SER A 283 -2.55 26.16 -22.56
C SER A 283 -3.98 26.16 -23.11
N GLY A 284 -4.90 26.92 -22.50
CA GLY A 284 -6.34 26.89 -22.77
C GLY A 284 -7.06 25.67 -22.19
N ILE A 285 -6.34 24.73 -21.57
CA ILE A 285 -6.90 23.55 -20.92
C ILE A 285 -7.21 23.89 -19.44
N PRO A 286 -8.41 23.60 -18.92
CA PRO A 286 -8.72 23.79 -17.51
C PRO A 286 -7.79 22.97 -16.61
N VAL A 287 -7.20 23.62 -15.60
CA VAL A 287 -6.44 22.92 -14.55
C VAL A 287 -7.40 22.02 -13.77
N PRO A 288 -7.17 20.70 -13.70
CA PRO A 288 -8.07 19.78 -13.00
C PRO A 288 -7.93 19.94 -11.48
N LYS A 289 -9.01 19.74 -10.73
CA LYS A 289 -8.93 19.71 -9.27
C LYS A 289 -8.28 18.40 -8.82
N VAL A 290 -7.51 18.46 -7.73
CA VAL A 290 -6.95 17.29 -7.06
C VAL A 290 -7.80 17.01 -5.82
N LEU A 291 -8.43 15.84 -5.79
CA LEU A 291 -9.37 15.42 -4.75
C LEU A 291 -8.78 14.23 -4.00
N VAL A 292 -8.63 14.34 -2.69
CA VAL A 292 -8.07 13.30 -1.81
C VAL A 292 -9.17 12.45 -1.20
N HIS A 293 -9.08 11.14 -1.38
CA HIS A 293 -10.02 10.19 -0.78
C HIS A 293 -10.00 10.27 0.76
N LYS A 294 -11.19 10.32 1.35
CA LYS A 294 -11.50 10.53 2.79
C LYS A 294 -11.24 11.94 3.34
N ARG A 295 -10.63 12.85 2.59
CA ARG A 295 -10.54 14.29 2.91
C ARG A 295 -11.59 15.09 2.14
N ASP A 296 -11.57 14.98 0.81
CA ASP A 296 -12.37 15.82 -0.10
C ASP A 296 -13.60 15.08 -0.66
N TYR A 297 -13.56 13.74 -0.66
CA TYR A 297 -14.69 12.88 -1.04
C TYR A 297 -14.63 11.50 -0.36
N LYS A 298 -15.78 10.83 -0.30
CA LYS A 298 -15.91 9.41 0.08
C LYS A 298 -16.66 8.67 -1.01
N ASP A 299 -16.33 7.39 -1.18
CA ASP A 299 -16.87 6.52 -2.22
C ASP A 299 -16.96 5.11 -1.63
N GLU A 300 -18.18 4.68 -1.29
CA GLU A 300 -18.40 3.42 -0.58
C GLU A 300 -18.16 2.20 -1.49
N ASP A 301 -18.37 2.33 -2.80
CA ASP A 301 -18.13 1.27 -3.77
C ASP A 301 -16.63 1.01 -3.93
N VAL A 302 -15.81 2.07 -4.00
CA VAL A 302 -14.34 1.97 -4.03
C VAL A 302 -13.77 1.45 -2.70
N GLU A 303 -14.43 1.70 -1.56
CA GLU A 303 -14.03 1.10 -0.27
C GLU A 303 -14.34 -0.41 -0.19
N GLN A 304 -15.43 -0.86 -0.80
CA GLN A 304 -15.81 -2.29 -0.86
C GLN A 304 -14.99 -3.07 -1.91
N ALA A 305 -14.76 -2.47 -3.08
CA ALA A 305 -14.06 -3.03 -4.24
C ALA A 305 -12.87 -2.12 -4.65
N PRO A 306 -11.71 -2.24 -3.96
CA PRO A 306 -10.62 -1.29 -4.09
C PRO A 306 -9.84 -1.48 -5.39
N THR A 307 -9.84 -0.45 -6.24
CA THR A 307 -9.05 -0.40 -7.49
C THR A 307 -7.54 -0.34 -7.25
N THR A 308 -7.08 -0.11 -6.01
CA THR A 308 -5.65 0.04 -5.67
C THR A 308 -5.27 -0.58 -4.33
N PRO A 309 -4.00 -1.01 -4.15
CA PRO A 309 -3.54 -1.56 -2.89
C PRO A 309 -3.45 -0.52 -1.76
N GLY A 310 -4.01 -0.89 -0.60
CA GLY A 310 -3.89 -0.12 0.65
C GLY A 310 -5.18 0.51 1.18
N MET A 311 -6.34 0.22 0.56
CA MET A 311 -7.62 0.85 0.88
C MET A 311 -8.50 0.05 1.85
N LYS A 312 -8.69 -1.26 1.61
CA LYS A 312 -9.72 -2.10 2.27
C LYS A 312 -9.31 -2.79 3.58
N TYR A 313 -8.08 -3.26 3.69
CA TYR A 313 -7.63 -4.04 4.86
C TYR A 313 -6.85 -3.19 5.86
N ARG A 314 -6.78 -3.69 7.11
CA ARG A 314 -5.81 -3.16 8.07
C ARG A 314 -4.40 -3.45 7.56
N HIS A 315 -3.66 -2.38 7.29
CA HIS A 315 -2.33 -2.41 6.69
C HIS A 315 -1.35 -1.66 7.58
N TYR A 316 -0.06 -2.00 7.45
CA TYR A 316 1.06 -1.32 8.08
C TYR A 316 1.15 -1.45 9.61
N SER A 317 0.40 -2.37 10.21
CA SER A 317 0.42 -2.60 11.65
C SER A 317 1.56 -3.55 12.00
N PRO A 318 2.50 -3.18 12.88
CA PRO A 318 3.35 -4.18 13.55
C PRO A 318 2.48 -5.11 14.41
N THR A 319 3.08 -6.20 14.87
CA THR A 319 2.48 -7.15 15.82
C THR A 319 2.40 -6.58 17.24
N VAL A 320 3.29 -5.65 17.56
CA VAL A 320 3.24 -4.83 18.77
C VAL A 320 2.10 -3.79 18.65
N PRO A 321 1.29 -3.56 19.70
CA PRO A 321 0.30 -2.47 19.71
C PRO A 321 0.92 -1.11 19.40
N VAL A 322 0.16 -0.25 18.72
CA VAL A 322 0.57 1.12 18.37
C VAL A 322 -0.47 2.09 18.90
N THR A 323 -0.08 3.02 19.77
CA THR A 323 -0.94 4.11 20.22
C THR A 323 -0.52 5.40 19.53
N LEU A 324 -1.46 6.01 18.80
CA LEU A 324 -1.31 7.34 18.23
C LEU A 324 -1.62 8.40 19.31
N LEU A 325 -0.63 9.23 19.63
CA LEU A 325 -0.75 10.39 20.50
C LEU A 325 -1.24 11.58 19.67
N CYS A 326 -2.54 11.85 19.76
CA CYS A 326 -3.19 12.99 19.11
C CYS A 326 -2.85 14.27 19.89
N THR A 327 -1.81 14.98 19.46
CA THR A 327 -1.39 16.27 20.05
C THR A 327 -1.94 17.48 19.29
N ARG A 328 -2.50 17.29 18.08
CA ARG A 328 -2.95 18.37 17.19
C ARG A 328 -4.46 18.30 16.95
N SER A 329 -4.98 17.11 16.69
CA SER A 329 -6.40 16.84 16.48
C SER A 329 -7.24 17.22 17.69
N LEU A 330 -8.44 17.74 17.43
CA LEU A 330 -9.46 17.90 18.47
C LEU A 330 -9.92 16.51 18.97
N PRO A 331 -10.20 16.35 20.26
CA PRO A 331 -10.89 15.17 20.77
C PRO A 331 -12.35 15.13 20.25
N PRO A 332 -12.97 13.94 20.12
CA PRO A 332 -14.42 13.81 20.05
C PRO A 332 -15.10 14.48 21.25
N GLU A 333 -16.36 14.90 21.11
CA GLU A 333 -17.10 15.69 22.12
C GLU A 333 -17.09 15.05 23.52
N ASP A 334 -17.22 13.71 23.60
CA ASP A 334 -17.22 12.95 24.87
C ASP A 334 -15.82 12.58 25.40
N THR A 335 -14.73 13.03 24.77
CA THR A 335 -13.36 12.62 25.11
C THR A 335 -12.58 13.74 25.80
N ILE A 336 -12.24 13.54 27.08
CA ILE A 336 -11.39 14.45 27.84
C ILE A 336 -9.91 14.15 27.52
N PRO A 337 -9.12 15.10 26.99
CA PRO A 337 -7.68 14.92 26.80
C PRO A 337 -6.95 14.66 28.13
N THR A 338 -5.93 13.82 28.09
CA THR A 338 -5.12 13.49 29.27
C THR A 338 -3.83 14.32 29.28
N PRO A 339 -3.42 14.91 30.41
CA PRO A 339 -2.11 15.56 30.51
C PRO A 339 -0.97 14.60 30.13
N PRO A 340 0.00 14.99 29.29
CA PRO A 340 1.11 14.13 28.88
C PRO A 340 1.79 13.42 30.05
N ARG A 341 2.12 14.18 31.11
CA ARG A 341 2.73 13.64 32.35
C ARG A 341 1.94 12.48 32.93
N ASP A 342 0.62 12.59 32.98
CA ASP A 342 -0.27 11.58 33.59
C ASP A 342 -0.39 10.35 32.70
N TYR A 343 -0.49 10.55 31.38
CA TYR A 343 -0.49 9.45 30.41
C TYR A 343 0.81 8.65 30.46
N PHE A 344 1.97 9.29 30.34
CA PHE A 344 3.26 8.61 30.40
C PHE A 344 3.49 7.93 31.76
N SER A 345 3.12 8.58 32.87
CA SER A 345 3.16 7.98 34.22
C SER A 345 2.24 6.77 34.40
N SER A 346 1.22 6.62 33.54
CA SER A 346 0.29 5.49 33.57
C SER A 346 0.82 4.24 32.86
N LEU A 347 1.81 4.37 31.97
CA LEU A 347 2.32 3.27 31.14
C LEU A 347 2.85 2.08 31.96
N LYS A 348 3.41 2.33 33.15
CA LYS A 348 3.83 1.28 34.10
C LYS A 348 2.72 0.30 34.50
N LYS A 349 1.44 0.68 34.35
CA LYS A 349 0.28 -0.20 34.59
C LYS A 349 0.15 -1.31 33.54
N LEU A 350 0.85 -1.22 32.41
CA LEU A 350 0.90 -2.24 31.36
C LEU A 350 1.83 -3.42 31.70
N ALA A 351 2.53 -3.37 32.84
CA ALA A 351 3.42 -4.43 33.30
C ALA A 351 2.66 -5.76 33.46
N LYS A 352 2.99 -6.73 32.61
CA LYS A 352 2.36 -8.07 32.57
C LYS A 352 2.61 -8.89 33.84
N ARG A 353 3.62 -8.52 34.64
CA ARG A 353 4.00 -9.18 35.91
C ARG A 353 4.50 -8.14 36.91
N PRO A 354 4.44 -8.42 38.23
CA PRO A 354 5.14 -7.62 39.23
C PRO A 354 6.65 -7.55 38.92
N ALA A 355 7.25 -6.37 39.15
CA ALA A 355 8.68 -6.09 38.97
C ALA A 355 9.27 -6.28 37.56
N THR A 356 8.46 -6.47 36.50
CA THR A 356 8.96 -6.37 35.11
C THR A 356 8.79 -4.95 34.57
N LEU A 357 9.85 -4.40 33.96
CA LEU A 357 9.77 -3.15 33.20
C LEU A 357 8.86 -3.32 31.98
N VAL A 358 8.09 -2.28 31.65
CA VAL A 358 7.36 -2.18 30.37
C VAL A 358 8.30 -1.57 29.33
N LYS A 359 8.57 -2.27 28.23
CA LYS A 359 9.37 -1.71 27.13
C LYS A 359 8.47 -0.89 26.20
N VAL A 360 8.77 0.40 26.01
CA VAL A 360 7.95 1.30 25.19
C VAL A 360 8.79 1.88 24.07
N GLY A 361 8.44 1.55 22.82
CA GLY A 361 8.99 2.18 21.64
C GLY A 361 8.41 3.58 21.44
N VAL A 362 9.24 4.54 21.06
CA VAL A 362 8.87 5.97 21.00
C VAL A 362 9.25 6.56 19.64
N LEU A 363 8.24 6.84 18.81
CA LEU A 363 8.33 7.47 17.49
C LEU A 363 7.82 8.91 17.58
N LEU A 364 8.69 9.82 18.00
CA LEU A 364 8.40 11.25 18.10
C LEU A 364 9.26 12.05 17.10
N PRO A 365 8.78 13.21 16.62
CA PRO A 365 9.65 14.24 16.08
C PRO A 365 10.79 14.58 17.07
N SER A 366 11.95 14.92 16.52
CA SER A 366 13.20 15.15 17.26
C SER A 366 13.11 16.40 18.14
N ASP A 367 12.28 17.35 17.72
CA ASP A 367 11.90 18.62 18.31
C ASP A 367 10.57 18.55 19.09
N SER A 368 9.99 17.36 19.27
CA SER A 368 8.73 17.18 20.01
C SER A 368 8.85 17.58 21.49
N PRO A 369 7.92 18.41 22.03
CA PRO A 369 7.80 18.65 23.46
C PRO A 369 7.47 17.40 24.28
N LEU A 370 6.91 16.33 23.66
CA LEU A 370 6.56 15.11 24.40
C LEU A 370 7.79 14.33 24.88
N ARG A 371 8.98 14.57 24.30
CA ARG A 371 10.21 13.86 24.65
C ARG A 371 10.52 13.91 26.15
N VAL A 372 10.28 15.05 26.80
CA VAL A 372 10.54 15.25 28.25
C VAL A 372 9.66 14.40 29.18
N PHE A 373 8.60 13.77 28.66
CA PHE A 373 7.76 12.82 29.40
C PHE A 373 8.07 11.37 29.07
N ALA A 374 8.84 11.13 28.00
CA ALA A 374 9.30 9.82 27.55
C ALA A 374 10.68 9.45 28.16
N GLU A 375 11.01 10.01 29.31
CA GLU A 375 12.28 9.87 30.03
C GLU A 375 11.96 9.69 31.54
N ASP A 376 12.82 8.97 32.27
CA ASP A 376 12.77 8.78 33.74
C ASP A 376 11.44 8.32 34.39
N VAL A 377 10.55 7.63 33.65
CA VAL A 377 9.30 7.08 34.21
C VAL A 377 9.56 5.75 34.96
N PRO A 378 9.29 5.66 36.29
CA PRO A 378 9.57 4.44 37.05
C PRO A 378 8.75 3.24 36.58
N GLY A 379 9.43 2.15 36.23
CA GLY A 379 8.83 0.92 35.73
C GLY A 379 8.69 0.82 34.20
N VAL A 380 9.24 1.80 33.46
CA VAL A 380 9.19 1.85 31.98
C VAL A 380 10.60 1.97 31.43
N GLU A 381 10.90 1.23 30.36
CA GLU A 381 12.14 1.31 29.58
C GLU A 381 11.79 1.88 28.20
N PHE A 382 12.25 3.09 27.89
CA PHE A 382 11.95 3.74 26.61
C PHE A 382 13.01 3.42 25.56
N HIS A 383 12.56 3.06 24.37
CA HIS A 383 13.39 2.84 23.19
C HIS A 383 13.02 3.88 22.13
N HIS A 384 13.85 4.90 21.96
CA HIS A 384 13.57 6.01 21.06
C HIS A 384 14.03 5.71 19.64
N PHE A 385 13.15 5.98 18.68
CA PHE A 385 13.49 6.05 17.27
C PHE A 385 13.00 7.40 16.73
N PRO A 386 13.87 8.42 16.63
CA PRO A 386 13.44 9.77 16.26
C PRO A 386 12.91 9.79 14.82
N LEU A 387 11.87 10.57 14.55
CA LEU A 387 11.27 10.68 13.21
C LEU A 387 11.88 11.77 12.31
N GLY A 388 12.81 12.59 12.82
CA GLY A 388 13.26 13.82 12.12
C GLY A 388 12.66 15.08 12.75
N SER A 389 12.85 16.26 12.17
CA SER A 389 12.21 17.50 12.69
C SER A 389 10.78 17.62 12.17
N THR A 390 9.87 18.25 12.93
CA THR A 390 8.54 18.64 12.43
C THR A 390 8.58 19.51 11.17
N SER A 391 9.67 20.24 10.94
CA SER A 391 9.87 21.02 9.70
C SER A 391 10.16 20.17 8.47
N ASP A 392 10.58 18.91 8.65
CA ASP A 392 11.00 17.95 7.63
C ASP A 392 10.13 16.67 7.65
N PRO A 393 8.90 16.74 7.09
CA PRO A 393 8.01 15.59 6.99
C PRO A 393 8.53 14.50 6.03
N LEU A 394 9.44 14.81 5.11
CA LEU A 394 10.10 13.81 4.26
C LEU A 394 10.96 12.85 5.09
N THR A 395 11.76 13.37 6.03
CA THR A 395 12.51 12.51 6.96
C THR A 395 11.57 11.67 7.84
N THR A 396 10.39 12.20 8.22
CA THR A 396 9.36 11.41 8.92
C THR A 396 8.81 10.27 8.06
N ALA A 397 8.51 10.55 6.79
CA ALA A 397 8.06 9.55 5.80
C ALA A 397 9.10 8.44 5.57
N GLN A 398 10.37 8.80 5.38
CA GLN A 398 11.49 7.88 5.22
C GLN A 398 11.62 6.91 6.41
N ARG A 399 11.41 7.44 7.62
CA ARG A 399 11.75 6.76 8.88
C ARG A 399 10.60 5.99 9.52
N LEU A 400 9.35 6.20 9.07
CA LEU A 400 8.16 5.61 9.70
C LEU A 400 8.21 4.07 9.80
N PHE A 401 8.39 3.37 8.68
CA PHE A 401 8.36 1.91 8.68
C PHE A 401 9.66 1.28 9.23
N ASP A 402 10.81 1.92 9.01
CA ASP A 402 12.10 1.52 9.64
C ASP A 402 11.98 1.61 11.17
N GLY A 403 11.31 2.64 11.69
CA GLY A 403 11.02 2.81 13.10
C GLY A 403 10.09 1.74 13.68
N PHE A 404 8.94 1.45 13.04
CA PHE A 404 8.06 0.37 13.50
C PHE A 404 8.77 -1.00 13.53
N LEU A 405 9.54 -1.32 12.49
CA LEU A 405 10.22 -2.62 12.37
C LEU A 405 11.42 -2.72 13.32
N THR A 406 12.18 -1.63 13.50
CA THR A 406 13.29 -1.57 14.47
C THR A 406 12.78 -1.75 15.90
N LEU A 407 11.73 -1.01 16.29
CA LEU A 407 11.17 -1.10 17.64
C LEU A 407 10.52 -2.46 17.92
N GLU A 408 9.84 -3.07 16.94
CA GLU A 408 9.37 -4.45 17.06
C GLU A 408 10.53 -5.44 17.23
N LYS A 409 11.63 -5.29 16.47
CA LYS A 409 12.84 -6.12 16.58
C LYS A 409 13.56 -5.97 17.93
N MET A 410 13.44 -4.80 18.57
CA MET A 410 13.92 -4.55 19.94
C MET A 410 13.03 -5.19 21.03
N GLY A 411 11.87 -5.75 20.66
CA GLY A 411 10.98 -6.48 21.57
C GLY A 411 10.20 -5.58 22.53
N VAL A 412 9.76 -4.41 22.07
CA VAL A 412 8.94 -3.50 22.88
C VAL A 412 7.51 -4.02 23.06
N ASP A 413 6.88 -3.71 24.20
CA ASP A 413 5.51 -4.12 24.55
C ASP A 413 4.44 -3.23 23.90
N LEU A 414 4.79 -1.97 23.61
CA LEU A 414 3.93 -0.93 23.04
C LEU A 414 4.79 0.03 22.21
N ILE A 415 4.25 0.55 21.10
CA ILE A 415 4.83 1.67 20.36
C ILE A 415 3.93 2.89 20.51
N LEU A 416 4.50 4.01 20.96
CA LEU A 416 3.88 5.33 20.93
C LEU A 416 4.36 6.08 19.69
N ILE A 417 3.44 6.71 18.97
CA ILE A 417 3.75 7.58 17.84
C ILE A 417 2.96 8.88 17.94
N GLU A 418 3.61 10.01 17.75
CA GLU A 418 2.95 11.33 17.78
C GLU A 418 2.33 11.69 16.43
N GLU A 419 1.20 12.41 16.52
CA GLU A 419 0.54 13.04 15.39
C GLU A 419 1.37 14.18 14.78
N VAL A 420 1.65 14.07 13.48
CA VAL A 420 2.26 15.13 12.67
C VAL A 420 1.18 15.93 11.93
N GLU A 421 1.56 17.08 11.36
CA GLU A 421 0.68 17.81 10.43
C GLU A 421 0.32 16.96 9.22
N GLU A 422 -0.85 17.21 8.63
CA GLU A 422 -1.31 16.55 7.40
C GLU A 422 -1.05 17.42 6.14
N ASP A 423 0.04 18.20 6.14
CA ASP A 423 0.61 18.86 4.97
C ASP A 423 1.66 17.96 4.28
N ARG A 424 1.89 18.15 2.98
CA ARG A 424 2.98 17.50 2.22
C ARG A 424 3.03 15.98 2.44
N GLU A 425 4.19 15.40 2.80
CA GLU A 425 4.32 13.98 3.11
C GLU A 425 3.60 13.58 4.42
N GLY A 426 3.31 14.53 5.30
CA GLY A 426 2.59 14.31 6.58
C GLY A 426 1.20 13.70 6.38
N LEU A 427 0.49 14.10 5.31
CA LEU A 427 -0.75 13.46 4.89
C LEU A 427 -0.56 11.95 4.58
N ALA A 428 0.54 11.61 3.92
CA ALA A 428 0.87 10.21 3.61
C ALA A 428 1.27 9.43 4.86
N VAL A 429 2.06 10.04 5.76
CA VAL A 429 2.44 9.50 7.08
C VAL A 429 1.19 9.19 7.89
N MET A 430 0.32 10.18 8.14
CA MET A 430 -0.87 10.01 8.97
C MET A 430 -1.86 8.99 8.37
N ASN A 431 -1.95 8.89 7.04
CA ASN A 431 -2.71 7.82 6.38
C ASN A 431 -2.19 6.41 6.75
N ARG A 432 -0.88 6.23 6.98
CA ARG A 432 -0.30 4.96 7.46
C ARG A 432 -0.48 4.81 8.96
N VAL A 433 -0.18 5.84 9.74
CA VAL A 433 -0.25 5.80 11.21
C VAL A 433 -1.66 5.50 11.69
N ARG A 434 -2.69 6.15 11.13
CA ARG A 434 -4.11 5.89 11.48
C ARG A 434 -4.57 4.46 11.10
N LYS A 435 -3.89 3.76 10.18
CA LYS A 435 -4.15 2.34 9.82
C LYS A 435 -3.38 1.35 10.70
N ALA A 436 -2.18 1.73 11.14
CA ALA A 436 -1.36 0.95 12.06
C ALA A 436 -1.93 0.99 13.49
N ALA A 437 -2.34 2.16 13.97
CA ALA A 437 -2.79 2.42 15.34
C ALA A 437 -3.86 1.43 15.83
N THR A 438 -3.60 0.80 16.99
CA THR A 438 -4.57 0.04 17.79
C THR A 438 -5.38 0.94 18.71
N GLU A 439 -4.86 2.12 19.05
CA GLU A 439 -5.44 3.04 20.03
C GLU A 439 -5.15 4.49 19.64
N LEU A 440 -6.04 5.40 20.03
CA LEU A 440 -5.90 6.86 19.90
C LEU A 440 -5.92 7.47 21.31
N ARG A 441 -4.99 8.39 21.59
CA ARG A 441 -4.88 9.08 22.88
C ARG A 441 -4.68 10.58 22.67
N TRP A 442 -5.68 11.37 23.02
CA TRP A 442 -5.61 12.83 22.96
C TRP A 442 -4.87 13.38 24.17
N LEU A 443 -3.80 14.13 23.92
CA LEU A 443 -2.97 14.74 24.95
C LEU A 443 -3.03 16.27 24.85
N ARG A 444 -3.14 16.96 26.00
CA ARG A 444 -3.11 18.43 26.11
C ARG A 444 -2.49 18.86 27.43
#